data_AF-A0A923EWL4-F1
#
_entry.id   AF-A0A923EWL4-F1
#
_cell.length_a   1.000
_cell.length_b   1.000
_cell.length_c   1.000
_cell.angle_alpha   90.00
_cell.angle_beta   90.00
_cell.angle_gamma   90.00
#
_symmetry.space_group_name_H-M   'P 1'
#
loop_
_entity.id
_entity.type
_entity.pdbx_description
1 polymer ?
#
loop_
_entity_poly.entity_id
_entity_poly.type
_entity_poly.pdbx_seq_one_letter_code
_entity_poly.pdbx_strand_id
1 'polypeptide(L)'
;MAGASRARPGSHRARHRPAGETRRTWRRLLCGTVTALLAAAVALVPAADRPDETETPALHPPGTLRVLPLGASSTVGVGSLATAGYRLPLWERLAADGVRIEYVGSRSSGPDVLPDTDHEGRSGWTAARMVPLTGGWVLAAEPDVVLLHAGTNDLLAGVSARATAGHLDQMLDRIFTAAPRTHVIMAGVWAPMPTKRVERALLARYLPGVAAKHRAAGHSVEYVDVGRLFPATRTADGLHAAPAAYRVIAGMWAERIEDWLAARTDRRRASGALGPPA
;
A
#
# COMPACT_ATOMS: atom_id res chain seq x y z
N MET A 1 30.76 -61.22 25.55
CA MET A 1 29.72 -62.18 25.10
C MET A 1 28.68 -61.36 24.36
N ALA A 2 28.32 -61.51 23.08
CA ALA A 2 28.64 -62.39 21.95
C ALA A 2 28.67 -61.48 20.67
N GLY A 3 29.54 -61.66 19.66
CA GLY A 3 29.39 -62.54 18.47
C GLY A 3 28.24 -62.06 17.55
N ALA A 4 28.31 -61.84 16.22
CA ALA A 4 29.25 -62.12 15.13
C ALA A 4 28.81 -61.24 13.89
N SER A 5 29.70 -60.66 13.06
CA SER A 5 30.35 -61.17 11.83
C SER A 5 29.63 -60.90 10.47
N ARG A 6 30.47 -60.62 9.45
CA ARG A 6 30.28 -60.57 7.96
C ARG A 6 29.92 -59.21 7.36
N ALA A 7 30.39 -58.77 6.19
CA ALA A 7 31.50 -59.10 5.26
C ALA A 7 31.52 -57.98 4.17
N ARG A 8 32.67 -57.70 3.53
CA ARG A 8 32.82 -56.76 2.39
C ARG A 8 32.66 -57.49 1.01
N PRO A 9 33.01 -56.89 -0.15
CA PRO A 9 32.18 -56.04 -1.02
C PRO A 9 32.02 -56.62 -2.45
N GLY A 10 31.11 -56.07 -3.26
CA GLY A 10 30.90 -56.48 -4.66
C GLY A 10 30.67 -55.30 -5.59
N SER A 11 31.56 -55.17 -6.57
CA SER A 11 31.60 -54.16 -7.64
C SER A 11 30.65 -54.47 -8.79
N HIS A 12 30.03 -53.44 -9.39
CA HIS A 12 29.72 -53.47 -10.82
C HIS A 12 29.98 -52.12 -11.49
N ARG A 13 30.84 -52.19 -12.51
CA ARG A 13 31.17 -51.13 -13.48
C ARG A 13 30.00 -50.91 -14.44
N ALA A 14 29.79 -49.66 -14.84
CA ALA A 14 29.46 -49.31 -16.22
C ALA A 14 30.29 -48.09 -16.62
N ARG A 15 31.09 -48.26 -17.66
CA ARG A 15 31.89 -47.23 -18.33
C ARG A 15 31.06 -46.69 -19.50
N HIS A 16 31.11 -45.39 -19.78
CA HIS A 16 31.61 -44.87 -21.06
C HIS A 16 31.76 -43.32 -20.97
N ARG A 17 33.00 -42.88 -21.21
CA ARG A 17 33.49 -41.50 -21.40
C ARG A 17 33.39 -41.12 -22.91
N PRO A 18 33.93 -39.98 -23.36
CA PRO A 18 33.62 -38.58 -23.05
C PRO A 18 33.42 -37.75 -24.34
N ALA A 19 33.12 -36.46 -24.16
CA ALA A 19 33.18 -35.44 -25.19
C ALA A 19 34.64 -35.11 -25.61
N GLY A 20 34.85 -34.86 -26.91
CA GLY A 20 36.01 -34.17 -27.50
C GLY A 20 35.51 -33.52 -28.80
N GLU A 21 35.31 -32.21 -28.83
CA GLU A 21 36.25 -31.16 -29.26
C GLU A 21 36.69 -31.27 -30.73
N THR A 22 36.41 -30.24 -31.53
CA THR A 22 37.36 -29.67 -32.51
C THR A 22 36.84 -28.35 -33.10
N ARG A 23 37.74 -27.37 -33.09
CA ARG A 23 37.61 -26.02 -33.65
C ARG A 23 38.16 -25.96 -35.08
N ARG A 24 37.96 -24.80 -35.72
CA ARG A 24 38.71 -24.16 -36.85
C ARG A 24 38.05 -24.33 -38.23
N THR A 25 38.11 -23.41 -39.20
CA THR A 25 38.05 -21.94 -39.35
C THR A 25 38.36 -21.63 -40.84
N TRP A 26 37.84 -20.52 -41.39
CA TRP A 26 38.28 -19.78 -42.61
C TRP A 26 38.03 -20.38 -44.02
N ARG A 27 37.27 -19.68 -44.89
CA ARG A 27 37.78 -18.75 -45.94
C ARG A 27 36.67 -18.20 -46.87
N ARG A 28 36.79 -16.88 -47.10
CA ARG A 28 36.37 -15.96 -48.21
C ARG A 28 36.36 -16.62 -49.62
N LEU A 29 35.63 -16.22 -50.68
CA LEU A 29 35.08 -14.97 -51.25
C LEU A 29 34.16 -15.37 -52.44
N LEU A 30 33.18 -14.56 -52.88
CA LEU A 30 33.13 -14.02 -54.26
C LEU A 30 31.99 -13.00 -54.49
N CYS A 31 32.33 -12.05 -55.36
CA CYS A 31 31.58 -10.86 -55.79
C CYS A 31 30.27 -11.13 -56.54
N GLY A 32 29.39 -10.13 -56.51
CA GLY A 32 28.27 -9.99 -57.45
C GLY A 32 27.34 -8.86 -57.05
N THR A 33 27.70 -7.62 -57.37
CA THR A 33 26.85 -6.43 -57.25
C THR A 33 25.69 -6.49 -58.23
N VAL A 34 24.45 -6.38 -57.74
CA VAL A 34 23.32 -5.83 -58.51
C VAL A 34 22.64 -4.79 -57.62
N THR A 35 22.90 -3.52 -57.92
CA THR A 35 22.16 -2.36 -57.40
C THR A 35 20.74 -2.38 -57.92
N ALA A 36 19.76 -2.37 -57.00
CA ALA A 36 18.40 -1.93 -57.29
C ALA A 36 17.93 -1.02 -56.15
N LEU A 37 17.70 0.25 -56.50
CA LEU A 37 17.12 1.30 -55.68
C LEU A 37 15.79 0.86 -55.06
N LEU A 38 15.61 1.04 -53.76
CA LEU A 38 14.29 1.12 -53.14
C LEU A 38 14.28 2.22 -52.09
N ALA A 39 13.38 3.16 -52.34
CA ALA A 39 13.22 4.43 -51.66
C ALA A 39 12.94 4.30 -50.17
N ALA A 40 13.39 5.30 -49.42
CA ALA A 40 12.98 5.55 -48.05
C ALA A 40 11.46 5.70 -47.97
N ALA A 41 10.82 4.77 -47.27
CA ALA A 41 9.51 5.00 -46.67
C ALA A 41 9.70 4.94 -45.15
N VAL A 42 10.07 6.09 -44.57
CA VAL A 42 9.77 6.36 -43.16
C VAL A 42 8.26 6.36 -43.08
N ALA A 43 7.68 5.24 -42.64
CA ALA A 43 6.25 5.14 -42.42
C ALA A 43 5.89 6.17 -41.33
N LEU A 44 5.28 7.26 -41.79
CA LEU A 44 4.60 8.24 -40.99
C LEU A 44 3.42 7.52 -40.33
N VAL A 45 3.64 6.95 -39.14
CA VAL A 45 2.52 6.49 -38.32
C VAL A 45 1.74 7.75 -37.96
N PRO A 46 0.45 7.88 -38.35
CA PRO A 46 -0.35 9.01 -37.95
C PRO A 46 -0.36 9.09 -36.42
N ALA A 47 -0.16 10.28 -35.86
CA ALA A 47 -0.08 10.51 -34.42
C ALA A 47 -1.40 10.26 -33.65
N ALA A 48 -2.36 9.56 -34.24
CA ALA A 48 -3.73 9.45 -33.76
C ALA A 48 -4.03 8.18 -32.95
N ASP A 49 -3.03 7.32 -32.68
CA ASP A 49 -3.26 6.04 -31.97
C ASP A 49 -2.24 5.81 -30.84
N ARG A 50 -1.83 6.88 -30.15
CA ARG A 50 -1.25 6.73 -28.81
C ARG A 50 -2.41 6.52 -27.84
N PRO A 51 -2.43 5.46 -27.01
CA PRO A 51 -3.37 5.42 -25.89
C PRO A 51 -3.13 6.67 -25.05
N ASP A 52 -4.17 7.48 -24.91
CA ASP A 52 -4.15 8.70 -24.13
C ASP A 52 -3.88 8.34 -22.66
N GLU A 53 -2.67 8.65 -22.18
CA GLU A 53 -2.24 8.45 -20.80
C GLU A 53 -2.79 9.51 -19.82
N THR A 54 -3.80 10.32 -20.19
CA THR A 54 -4.24 11.44 -19.34
C THR A 54 -5.67 11.44 -18.85
N GLU A 55 -6.42 10.34 -18.92
CA GLU A 55 -7.74 10.35 -18.30
C GLU A 55 -7.64 10.09 -16.79
N THR A 56 -7.53 11.15 -16.00
CA THR A 56 -7.78 11.06 -14.56
C THR A 56 -9.27 10.77 -14.35
N PRO A 57 -9.68 9.77 -13.55
CA PRO A 57 -11.08 9.49 -13.35
C PRO A 57 -11.75 10.76 -12.81
N ALA A 58 -12.93 11.05 -13.34
CA ALA A 58 -13.78 12.07 -12.78
C ALA A 58 -14.07 11.69 -11.32
N LEU A 59 -13.71 12.59 -10.41
CA LEU A 59 -14.20 12.52 -9.03
C LEU A 59 -15.73 12.43 -9.10
N HIS A 60 -16.33 11.58 -8.27
CA HIS A 60 -17.72 11.74 -7.85
C HIS A 60 -17.93 13.19 -7.41
N PRO A 61 -19.18 13.71 -7.47
CA PRO A 61 -19.49 15.09 -7.91
C PRO A 61 -18.35 16.09 -7.69
N PRO A 62 -17.89 16.78 -8.76
CA PRO A 62 -16.58 17.43 -8.83
C PRO A 62 -16.18 18.09 -7.51
N GLY A 63 -15.10 17.57 -6.91
CA GLY A 63 -14.51 18.10 -5.68
C GLY A 63 -14.99 17.46 -4.37
N THR A 64 -15.49 16.22 -4.39
CA THR A 64 -15.67 15.39 -3.18
C THR A 64 -14.68 14.22 -3.21
N LEU A 65 -13.97 14.00 -2.11
CA LEU A 65 -12.93 12.96 -1.99
C LEU A 65 -13.48 11.72 -1.28
N ARG A 66 -13.41 10.55 -1.91
CA ARG A 66 -13.82 9.28 -1.30
C ARG A 66 -12.69 8.73 -0.43
N VAL A 67 -12.91 8.70 0.88
CA VAL A 67 -11.92 8.27 1.86
C VAL A 67 -12.37 6.95 2.48
N LEU A 68 -11.54 5.92 2.40
CA LEU A 68 -11.77 4.62 3.04
C LEU A 68 -10.94 4.51 4.34
N PRO A 69 -11.55 4.66 5.53
CA PRO A 69 -10.90 4.34 6.79
C PRO A 69 -10.78 2.82 6.94
N LEU A 70 -9.60 2.25 6.72
CA LEU A 70 -9.36 0.81 6.74
C LEU A 70 -8.51 0.41 7.95
N GLY A 71 -9.06 -0.42 8.84
CA GLY A 71 -8.29 -0.87 10.00
C GLY A 71 -9.09 -1.67 11.02
N ALA A 72 -8.67 -1.57 12.28
CA ALA A 72 -9.25 -2.33 13.40
C ALA A 72 -10.09 -1.45 14.35
N SER A 73 -10.05 -1.72 15.65
CA SER A 73 -10.83 -1.03 16.69
C SER A 73 -10.55 0.47 16.75
N SER A 74 -9.31 0.90 16.52
CA SER A 74 -8.98 2.33 16.48
C SER A 74 -9.62 3.08 15.31
N THR A 75 -9.94 2.37 14.22
CA THR A 75 -10.71 2.92 13.08
C THR A 75 -12.21 2.91 13.37
N VAL A 76 -12.71 1.89 14.07
CA VAL A 76 -14.09 1.91 14.61
C VAL A 76 -14.28 3.09 15.56
N GLY A 77 -13.26 3.40 16.36
CA GLY A 77 -13.24 4.52 17.30
C GLY A 77 -13.24 4.13 18.77
N VAL A 78 -12.83 2.90 19.10
CA VAL A 78 -12.70 2.47 20.50
C VAL A 78 -11.75 3.43 21.24
N GLY A 79 -12.09 3.81 22.46
CA GLY A 79 -11.41 4.87 23.22
C GLY A 79 -12.02 6.27 23.02
N SER A 80 -12.84 6.47 21.97
CA SER A 80 -13.67 7.67 21.78
C SER A 80 -14.84 7.42 20.83
N LEU A 81 -15.81 6.59 21.25
CA LEU A 81 -16.99 6.29 20.42
C LEU A 81 -17.83 7.55 20.13
N ALA A 82 -17.86 8.51 21.07
CA ALA A 82 -18.51 9.80 20.92
C ALA A 82 -17.92 10.68 19.79
N THR A 83 -16.76 10.31 19.23
CA THR A 83 -16.15 10.99 18.08
C THR A 83 -15.83 10.02 16.94
N ALA A 84 -16.34 8.79 16.99
CA ALA A 84 -15.97 7.75 16.03
C ALA A 84 -14.43 7.60 15.90
N GLY A 85 -13.70 7.74 17.01
CA GLY A 85 -12.25 7.83 17.01
C GLY A 85 -11.76 9.12 16.37
N TYR A 86 -10.96 8.97 15.32
CA TYR A 86 -10.45 10.11 14.54
C TYR A 86 -11.42 10.59 13.46
N ARG A 87 -12.48 9.83 13.13
CA ARG A 87 -13.29 10.09 11.93
C ARG A 87 -14.09 11.39 12.03
N LEU A 88 -14.71 11.69 13.18
CA LEU A 88 -15.37 12.98 13.39
C LEU A 88 -14.39 14.17 13.35
N PRO A 89 -13.31 14.21 14.15
CA PRO A 89 -12.40 15.35 14.09
C PRO A 89 -11.67 15.49 12.74
N LEU A 90 -11.49 14.40 11.99
CA LEU A 90 -10.95 14.46 10.62
C LEU A 90 -11.96 15.10 9.66
N TRP A 91 -13.24 14.73 9.76
CA TRP A 91 -14.32 15.35 9.00
C TRP A 91 -14.40 16.87 9.28
N GLU A 92 -14.44 17.24 10.56
CA GLU A 92 -14.46 18.65 10.99
C GLU A 92 -13.26 19.44 10.44
N ARG A 93 -12.06 18.84 10.52
CA ARG A 93 -10.82 19.49 10.07
C ARG A 93 -10.80 19.72 8.56
N LEU A 94 -11.07 18.69 7.77
CA LEU A 94 -11.06 18.81 6.31
C LEU A 94 -12.16 19.74 5.81
N ALA A 95 -13.35 19.71 6.42
CA ALA A 95 -14.43 20.63 6.08
C ALA A 95 -14.06 22.09 6.37
N ALA A 96 -13.37 22.36 7.48
CA ALA A 96 -12.89 23.71 7.82
C ALA A 96 -11.88 24.24 6.77
N ASP A 97 -11.10 23.36 6.17
CA ASP A 97 -10.12 23.68 5.11
C ASP A 97 -10.72 23.60 3.70
N GLY A 98 -12.06 23.47 3.58
CA GLY A 98 -12.79 23.46 2.31
C GLY A 98 -12.69 22.14 1.54
N VAL A 99 -12.11 21.09 2.13
CA VAL A 99 -12.01 19.75 1.54
C VAL A 99 -13.28 18.96 1.89
N ARG A 100 -14.10 18.68 0.87
CA ARG A 100 -15.27 17.81 1.03
C ARG A 100 -14.85 16.36 0.89
N ILE A 101 -15.26 15.53 1.86
CA ILE A 101 -15.04 14.09 1.82
C ILE A 101 -16.36 13.33 1.87
N GLU A 102 -16.32 12.10 1.39
CA GLU A 102 -17.30 11.04 1.60
C GLU A 102 -16.53 9.87 2.22
N TYR A 103 -16.93 9.41 3.41
CA TYR A 103 -16.37 8.17 3.91
C TYR A 103 -17.01 7.00 3.18
N VAL A 104 -16.20 6.00 2.86
CA VAL A 104 -16.66 4.80 2.18
C VAL A 104 -16.24 3.56 2.95
N GLY A 105 -17.01 2.48 2.83
CA GLY A 105 -16.72 1.19 3.47
C GLY A 105 -18.00 0.39 3.71
N SER A 106 -17.85 -0.89 4.02
CA SER A 106 -18.99 -1.80 4.21
C SER A 106 -19.62 -1.75 5.61
N ARG A 107 -19.05 -0.97 6.54
CA ARG A 107 -19.58 -0.81 7.90
C ARG A 107 -19.93 0.64 8.15
N SER A 108 -20.89 0.87 9.02
CA SER A 108 -21.28 2.20 9.45
C SER A 108 -21.44 2.24 10.97
N SER A 109 -20.76 3.18 11.62
CA SER A 109 -20.91 3.45 13.06
C SER A 109 -20.32 4.82 13.44
N GLY A 110 -20.97 5.54 14.34
CA GLY A 110 -20.54 6.84 14.81
C GLY A 110 -21.65 7.58 15.57
N PRO A 111 -21.35 8.75 16.14
CA PRO A 111 -22.36 9.60 16.75
C PRO A 111 -23.18 10.33 15.66
N ASP A 112 -24.42 10.74 15.98
CA ASP A 112 -25.31 11.46 15.04
C ASP A 112 -24.70 12.76 14.49
N VAL A 113 -23.76 13.37 15.22
CA VAL A 113 -23.06 14.59 14.78
C VAL A 113 -22.04 14.36 13.67
N LEU A 114 -21.66 13.11 13.40
CA LEU A 114 -20.81 12.74 12.26
C LEU A 114 -21.73 12.49 11.05
N PRO A 115 -21.71 13.36 10.01
CA PRO A 115 -22.67 13.25 8.91
C PRO A 115 -22.56 11.96 8.10
N ASP A 116 -21.37 11.39 8.04
CA ASP A 116 -21.08 10.16 7.32
C ASP A 116 -20.34 9.20 8.24
N THR A 117 -21.00 8.10 8.59
CA THR A 117 -20.50 7.15 9.57
C THR A 117 -19.81 5.94 8.95
N ASP A 118 -19.61 5.91 7.64
CA ASP A 118 -19.05 4.75 6.93
C ASP A 118 -17.56 4.55 7.21
N HIS A 119 -17.13 3.29 7.19
CA HIS A 119 -15.75 2.86 7.41
C HIS A 119 -15.55 1.37 7.12
N GLU A 120 -14.28 0.94 7.11
CA GLU A 120 -13.88 -0.47 7.02
C GLU A 120 -13.06 -0.87 8.27
N GLY A 121 -13.62 -0.55 9.44
CA GLY A 121 -13.03 -0.82 10.75
C GLY A 121 -13.51 -2.15 11.34
N ARG A 122 -12.59 -3.06 11.69
CA ARG A 122 -12.88 -4.41 12.20
C ARG A 122 -12.22 -4.63 13.57
N SER A 123 -12.92 -4.31 14.66
CA SER A 123 -12.40 -4.48 16.03
C SER A 123 -11.84 -5.87 16.29
N GLY A 124 -10.62 -5.94 16.85
CA GLY A 124 -9.92 -7.19 17.17
C GLY A 124 -9.30 -7.94 15.99
N TRP A 125 -9.47 -7.47 14.75
CA TRP A 125 -8.91 -8.17 13.59
C TRP A 125 -7.43 -7.87 13.41
N THR A 126 -6.66 -8.91 13.11
CA THR A 126 -5.28 -8.81 12.63
C THR A 126 -5.25 -8.42 11.15
N ALA A 127 -4.14 -7.85 10.69
CA ALA A 127 -3.88 -7.62 9.27
C ALA A 127 -3.97 -8.93 8.49
N ALA A 128 -3.41 -10.03 9.04
CA ALA A 128 -3.53 -11.37 8.47
C ALA A 128 -4.97 -11.76 8.11
N ARG A 129 -5.92 -11.46 9.01
CA ARG A 129 -7.34 -11.76 8.81
C ARG A 129 -8.00 -10.84 7.79
N MET A 130 -7.51 -9.62 7.62
CA MET A 130 -8.04 -8.63 6.66
C MET A 130 -7.55 -8.89 5.23
N VAL A 131 -6.33 -9.40 5.03
CA VAL A 131 -5.70 -9.62 3.71
C VAL A 131 -6.66 -10.24 2.67
N PRO A 132 -7.32 -11.39 2.91
CA PRO A 132 -8.13 -12.05 1.88
C PRO A 132 -9.37 -11.26 1.46
N LEU A 133 -9.84 -10.31 2.27
CA LEU A 133 -11.05 -9.52 2.02
C LEU A 133 -10.76 -8.10 1.53
N THR A 134 -9.53 -7.62 1.75
CA THR A 134 -9.14 -6.23 1.49
C THR A 134 -9.42 -5.79 0.07
N GLY A 135 -9.09 -6.63 -0.92
CA GLY A 135 -9.33 -6.29 -2.33
C GLY A 135 -10.81 -6.13 -2.66
N GLY A 136 -11.69 -6.97 -2.09
CA GLY A 136 -13.14 -6.87 -2.29
C GLY A 136 -13.73 -5.61 -1.65
N TRP A 137 -13.27 -5.23 -0.46
CA TRP A 137 -13.69 -3.99 0.20
C TRP A 137 -13.28 -2.76 -0.59
N VAL A 138 -12.03 -2.71 -1.07
CA VAL A 138 -11.52 -1.59 -1.86
C VAL A 138 -12.22 -1.50 -3.20
N LEU A 139 -12.43 -2.62 -3.87
CA LEU A 139 -13.15 -2.66 -5.16
C LEU A 139 -14.58 -2.13 -5.01
N ALA A 140 -15.30 -2.54 -3.97
CA ALA A 140 -16.67 -2.10 -3.73
C ALA A 140 -16.76 -0.64 -3.29
N ALA A 141 -15.75 -0.14 -2.58
CA ALA A 141 -15.74 1.21 -2.04
C ALA A 141 -15.23 2.27 -3.04
N GLU A 142 -14.50 1.87 -4.09
CA GLU A 142 -13.91 2.78 -5.09
C GLU A 142 -13.26 4.04 -4.46
N PRO A 143 -12.29 3.89 -3.53
CA PRO A 143 -11.74 5.04 -2.81
C PRO A 143 -10.74 5.84 -3.65
N ASP A 144 -10.69 7.15 -3.41
CA ASP A 144 -9.59 8.01 -3.83
C ASP A 144 -8.41 7.90 -2.87
N VAL A 145 -8.70 7.82 -1.56
CA VAL A 145 -7.72 7.72 -0.47
C VAL A 145 -8.08 6.57 0.47
N VAL A 146 -7.11 5.73 0.80
CA VAL A 146 -7.22 4.71 1.87
C VAL A 146 -6.38 5.15 3.06
N LEU A 147 -7.01 5.24 4.23
CA LEU A 147 -6.33 5.44 5.51
C LEU A 147 -6.08 4.06 6.13
N LEU A 148 -4.87 3.52 5.95
CA LEU A 148 -4.53 2.18 6.40
C LEU A 148 -3.87 2.23 7.79
N HIS A 149 -4.55 1.67 8.80
CA HIS A 149 -3.96 1.44 10.12
C HIS A 149 -4.33 0.06 10.68
N ALA A 150 -3.37 -0.86 10.64
CA ALA A 150 -3.49 -2.23 11.16
C ALA A 150 -2.15 -2.72 11.75
N GLY A 151 -2.13 -3.94 12.28
CA GLY A 151 -0.93 -4.55 12.88
C GLY A 151 -0.89 -4.53 14.41
N THR A 152 -1.71 -3.70 15.09
CA THR A 152 -1.80 -3.72 16.56
C THR A 152 -2.21 -5.11 17.07
N ASN A 153 -3.24 -5.70 16.49
CA ASN A 153 -3.74 -7.00 16.93
C ASN A 153 -2.80 -8.14 16.56
N ASP A 154 -2.06 -8.05 15.45
CA ASP A 154 -1.02 -9.03 15.08
C ASP A 154 0.03 -9.11 16.19
N LEU A 155 0.56 -7.95 16.60
CA LEU A 155 1.56 -7.88 17.66
C LEU A 155 1.01 -8.35 19.03
N LEU A 156 -0.25 -8.03 19.35
CA LEU A 156 -0.92 -8.53 20.56
C LEU A 156 -1.07 -10.06 20.52
N ALA A 157 -1.38 -10.63 19.35
CA ALA A 157 -1.46 -12.07 19.12
C ALA A 157 -0.10 -12.78 19.08
N GLY A 158 1.01 -12.04 19.24
CA GLY A 158 2.37 -12.61 19.23
C GLY A 158 2.95 -12.84 17.84
N VAL A 159 2.33 -12.32 16.79
CA VAL A 159 2.90 -12.30 15.44
C VAL A 159 4.12 -11.37 15.44
N SER A 160 5.22 -11.80 14.81
CA SER A 160 6.43 -10.98 14.72
C SER A 160 6.21 -9.71 13.89
N ALA A 161 7.03 -8.70 14.12
CA ALA A 161 7.08 -7.47 13.33
C ALA A 161 7.29 -7.76 11.84
N ARG A 162 8.16 -8.73 11.52
CA ARG A 162 8.45 -9.11 10.13
C ARG A 162 7.23 -9.74 9.46
N ALA A 163 6.55 -10.66 10.14
CA ALA A 163 5.34 -11.28 9.60
C ALA A 163 4.20 -10.25 9.47
N THR A 164 4.03 -9.38 10.46
CA THR A 164 3.06 -8.29 10.44
C THR A 164 3.31 -7.33 9.27
N ALA A 165 4.58 -6.95 9.02
CA ALA A 165 4.95 -6.15 7.86
C ALA A 165 4.63 -6.88 6.54
N GLY A 166 4.82 -8.20 6.48
CA GLY A 166 4.42 -9.02 5.34
C GLY A 166 2.91 -9.04 5.10
N HIS A 167 2.08 -9.07 6.15
CA HIS A 167 0.64 -8.94 6.00
C HIS A 167 0.23 -7.56 5.47
N LEU A 168 0.87 -6.49 5.95
CA LEU A 168 0.60 -5.14 5.46
C LEU A 168 1.07 -4.94 4.01
N ASP A 169 2.19 -5.54 3.61
CA ASP A 169 2.64 -5.60 2.21
C ASP A 169 1.58 -6.28 1.32
N GLN A 170 1.05 -7.43 1.75
CA GLN A 170 -0.03 -8.12 1.04
C GLN A 170 -1.33 -7.31 1.00
N MET A 171 -1.68 -6.57 2.07
CA MET A 171 -2.84 -5.68 2.04
C MET A 171 -2.66 -4.58 0.99
N LEU A 172 -1.48 -3.97 0.89
CA LEU A 172 -1.17 -3.00 -0.17
C LEU A 172 -1.28 -3.62 -1.56
N ASP A 173 -0.75 -4.84 -1.77
CA ASP A 173 -0.93 -5.57 -3.04
C ASP A 173 -2.43 -5.70 -3.39
N ARG A 174 -3.29 -6.05 -2.42
CA ARG A 174 -4.75 -6.15 -2.64
C ARG A 174 -5.41 -4.80 -2.91
N ILE A 175 -5.00 -3.76 -2.20
CA ILE A 175 -5.51 -2.39 -2.41
C ILE A 175 -5.20 -1.95 -3.84
N PHE A 176 -3.93 -2.03 -4.26
CA PHE A 176 -3.52 -1.54 -5.58
C PHE A 176 -3.95 -2.45 -6.73
N THR A 177 -4.22 -3.74 -6.48
CA THR A 177 -4.87 -4.59 -7.48
C THR A 177 -6.32 -4.14 -7.73
N ALA A 178 -7.06 -3.78 -6.67
CA ALA A 178 -8.46 -3.39 -6.77
C ALA A 178 -8.65 -1.93 -7.23
N ALA A 179 -7.79 -1.02 -6.77
CA ALA A 179 -7.82 0.39 -7.11
C ALA A 179 -6.39 0.89 -7.44
N PRO A 180 -5.88 0.64 -8.66
CA PRO A 180 -4.48 0.95 -9.02
C PRO A 180 -4.07 2.41 -8.86
N ARG A 181 -5.05 3.32 -8.84
CA ARG A 181 -4.86 4.77 -8.78
C ARG A 181 -5.19 5.40 -7.43
N THR A 182 -5.67 4.62 -6.46
CA THR A 182 -5.93 5.13 -5.12
C THR A 182 -4.62 5.63 -4.51
N HIS A 183 -4.72 6.62 -3.63
CA HIS A 183 -3.65 6.98 -2.73
C HIS A 183 -3.80 6.22 -1.41
N VAL A 184 -2.70 5.69 -0.86
CA VAL A 184 -2.71 5.02 0.45
C VAL A 184 -1.82 5.76 1.42
N ILE A 185 -2.38 6.17 2.55
CA ILE A 185 -1.62 6.71 3.68
C ILE A 185 -1.56 5.59 4.72
N MET A 186 -0.39 4.97 4.87
CA MET A 186 -0.18 3.87 5.82
C MET A 186 0.45 4.41 7.12
N ALA A 187 -0.29 4.38 8.22
CA ALA A 187 0.26 4.74 9.52
C ALA A 187 0.90 3.53 10.21
N GLY A 188 2.00 3.77 10.94
CA GLY A 188 2.51 2.81 11.90
C GLY A 188 1.55 2.58 13.08
N VAL A 189 1.90 1.67 13.99
CA VAL A 189 1.08 1.40 15.19
C VAL A 189 1.26 2.50 16.23
N TRP A 190 0.22 3.31 16.45
CA TRP A 190 0.26 4.39 17.46
C TRP A 190 0.06 3.91 18.90
N ALA A 191 -0.55 2.74 19.10
CA ALA A 191 -0.77 2.19 20.43
C ALA A 191 0.58 2.00 21.17
N PRO A 192 0.72 2.38 22.46
CA PRO A 192 2.01 2.32 23.16
C PRO A 192 2.61 0.92 23.28
N MET A 193 1.76 -0.09 23.51
CA MET A 193 2.09 -1.52 23.58
C MET A 193 3.36 -1.84 24.40
N PRO A 194 3.39 -1.55 25.72
CA PRO A 194 4.60 -1.68 26.53
C PRO A 194 5.17 -3.11 26.52
N THR A 195 4.31 -4.13 26.55
CA THR A 195 4.71 -5.55 26.50
C THR A 195 5.19 -6.03 25.12
N LYS A 196 4.98 -5.23 24.07
CA LYS A 196 5.38 -5.53 22.68
C LYS A 196 6.29 -4.43 22.11
N ARG A 197 6.93 -3.62 22.97
CA ARG A 197 7.72 -2.44 22.56
C ARG A 197 8.79 -2.75 21.51
N VAL A 198 9.46 -3.91 21.63
CA VAL A 198 10.50 -4.35 20.67
C VAL A 198 9.89 -4.63 19.31
N GLU A 199 8.86 -5.47 19.24
CA GLU A 199 8.19 -5.80 17.98
C GLU A 199 7.54 -4.57 17.34
N ARG A 200 6.91 -3.70 18.14
CA ARG A 200 6.36 -2.43 17.65
C ARG A 200 7.45 -1.55 17.01
N ALA A 201 8.61 -1.43 17.65
CA ALA A 201 9.73 -0.64 17.13
C ALA A 201 10.34 -1.27 15.87
N LEU A 202 10.44 -2.59 15.80
CA LEU A 202 10.89 -3.32 14.61
C LEU A 202 9.90 -3.14 13.45
N LEU A 203 8.59 -3.21 13.72
CA LEU A 203 7.57 -3.00 12.69
C LEU A 203 7.70 -1.60 12.08
N ALA A 204 7.84 -0.57 12.91
CA ALA A 204 8.07 0.81 12.46
C ALA A 204 9.34 0.98 11.59
N ARG A 205 10.34 0.09 11.74
CA ARG A 205 11.54 0.07 10.88
C ARG A 205 11.30 -0.65 9.54
N TYR A 206 10.38 -1.61 9.48
CA TYR A 206 10.09 -2.35 8.25
C TYR A 206 9.13 -1.61 7.30
N LEU A 207 8.12 -0.93 7.85
CA LEU A 207 7.05 -0.31 7.06
C LEU A 207 7.49 0.78 6.06
N PRO A 208 8.52 1.62 6.33
CA PRO A 208 9.06 2.52 5.31
C PRO A 208 9.56 1.77 4.07
N GLY A 209 10.20 0.61 4.26
CA GLY A 209 10.68 -0.24 3.17
C GLY A 209 9.54 -0.87 2.37
N VAL A 210 8.46 -1.28 3.05
CA VAL A 210 7.23 -1.77 2.39
C VAL A 210 6.62 -0.68 1.51
N ALA A 211 6.40 0.52 2.05
CA ALA A 211 5.89 1.63 1.25
C ALA A 211 6.83 2.01 0.08
N ALA A 212 8.15 1.99 0.30
CA ALA A 212 9.12 2.25 -0.76
C ALA A 212 9.07 1.23 -1.90
N LYS A 213 8.90 -0.06 -1.60
CA LYS A 213 8.71 -1.12 -2.60
C LYS A 213 7.52 -0.82 -3.52
N HIS A 214 6.37 -0.47 -2.93
CA HIS A 214 5.16 -0.14 -3.67
C HIS A 214 5.28 1.15 -4.49
N ARG A 215 5.92 2.18 -3.95
CA ARG A 215 6.24 3.40 -4.73
C ARG A 215 7.16 3.11 -5.92
N ALA A 216 8.15 2.25 -5.75
CA ALA A 216 9.04 1.84 -6.85
C ALA A 216 8.30 1.06 -7.95
N ALA A 217 7.16 0.44 -7.62
CA ALA A 217 6.25 -0.20 -8.58
C ALA A 217 5.24 0.79 -9.22
N GLY A 218 5.33 2.09 -8.92
CA GLY A 218 4.46 3.13 -9.48
C GLY A 218 3.19 3.40 -8.68
N HIS A 219 2.99 2.74 -7.53
CA HIS A 219 1.81 2.97 -6.70
C HIS A 219 1.93 4.24 -5.84
N SER A 220 0.78 4.88 -5.58
CA SER A 220 0.71 6.05 -4.71
C SER A 220 0.52 5.63 -3.25
N VAL A 221 1.63 5.45 -2.52
CA VAL A 221 1.61 5.13 -1.09
C VAL A 221 2.63 5.95 -0.32
N GLU A 222 2.27 6.37 0.89
CA GLU A 222 3.21 6.89 1.87
C GLU A 222 3.13 6.12 3.20
N TYR A 223 4.20 6.23 3.98
CA TYR A 223 4.24 5.72 5.35
C TYR A 223 4.40 6.90 6.33
N VAL A 224 3.54 6.93 7.35
CA VAL A 224 3.60 7.92 8.42
C VAL A 224 4.12 7.27 9.70
N ASP A 225 5.28 7.73 10.17
CA ASP A 225 5.79 7.34 11.48
C ASP A 225 5.01 8.04 12.59
N VAL A 226 4.26 7.25 13.36
CA VAL A 226 3.44 7.71 14.48
C VAL A 226 4.10 7.45 15.84
N GLY A 227 5.39 7.07 15.86
CA GLY A 227 6.12 6.66 17.05
C GLY A 227 6.13 7.70 18.19
N ARG A 228 5.93 8.98 17.84
CA ARG A 228 5.85 10.12 18.77
C ARG A 228 4.61 11.00 18.56
N LEU A 229 3.59 10.50 17.87
CA LEU A 229 2.42 11.29 17.48
C LEU A 229 1.69 11.88 18.70
N PHE A 230 1.61 11.14 19.81
CA PHE A 230 1.11 11.63 21.09
C PHE A 230 1.79 10.87 22.24
N PRO A 231 1.87 11.45 23.46
CA PRO A 231 2.44 10.76 24.61
C PRO A 231 1.58 9.54 25.00
N ALA A 232 2.24 8.46 25.43
CA ALA A 232 1.60 7.20 25.77
C ALA A 232 0.51 7.30 26.87
N THR A 233 0.57 8.36 27.69
CA THR A 233 -0.44 8.68 28.71
C THR A 233 -1.80 9.09 28.13
N ARG A 234 -1.89 9.40 26.83
CA ARG A 234 -3.15 9.77 26.16
C ARG A 234 -3.87 8.56 25.57
N THR A 235 -4.01 7.50 26.36
CA THR A 235 -4.83 6.33 26.03
C THR A 235 -6.03 6.23 26.96
N ALA A 236 -7.14 5.67 26.48
CA ALA A 236 -8.37 5.50 27.28
C ALA A 236 -8.30 4.25 28.18
N ASP A 237 -7.63 3.21 27.73
CA ASP A 237 -7.57 1.89 28.39
C ASP A 237 -6.15 1.28 28.38
N GLY A 238 -5.12 2.10 28.16
CA GLY A 238 -3.74 1.65 27.99
C GLY A 238 -3.38 1.16 26.58
N LEU A 239 -4.35 1.04 25.67
CA LEU A 239 -4.14 0.60 24.29
C LEU A 239 -4.70 1.60 23.27
N HIS A 240 -5.99 1.90 23.36
CA HIS A 240 -6.71 2.77 22.44
C HIS A 240 -6.46 4.24 22.78
N ALA A 241 -6.34 5.08 21.75
CA ALA A 241 -6.17 6.52 21.93
C ALA A 241 -7.37 7.11 22.71
N ALA A 242 -7.08 8.09 23.57
CA ALA A 242 -8.12 8.90 24.22
C ALA A 242 -8.61 9.99 23.24
N PRO A 243 -9.74 10.67 23.51
CA PRO A 243 -10.31 11.67 22.59
C PRO A 243 -9.31 12.75 22.13
N ALA A 244 -8.48 13.28 23.06
CA ALA A 244 -7.47 14.27 22.71
C ALA A 244 -6.37 13.73 21.77
N ALA A 245 -6.00 12.45 21.89
CA ALA A 245 -5.06 11.82 20.97
C ALA A 245 -5.71 11.54 19.60
N TYR A 246 -6.99 11.19 19.56
CA TYR A 246 -7.71 11.04 18.29
C TYR A 246 -7.79 12.35 17.49
N ARG A 247 -7.90 13.52 18.14
CA ARG A 247 -7.79 14.81 17.44
C ARG A 247 -6.42 15.02 16.81
N VAL A 248 -5.34 14.57 17.46
CA VAL A 248 -3.98 14.63 16.89
C VAL A 248 -3.83 13.66 15.71
N ILE A 249 -4.37 12.45 15.83
CA ILE A 249 -4.41 11.47 14.73
C ILE A 249 -5.18 12.04 13.53
N ALA A 250 -6.33 12.65 13.77
CA ALA A 250 -7.12 13.32 12.73
C ALA A 250 -6.34 14.45 12.05
N GLY A 251 -5.65 15.30 12.81
CA GLY A 251 -4.82 16.36 12.25
C GLY A 251 -3.71 15.84 11.33
N MET A 252 -3.06 14.73 11.71
CA MET A 252 -2.05 14.06 10.87
C MET A 252 -2.65 13.50 9.58
N TRP A 253 -3.81 12.84 9.64
CA TRP A 253 -4.48 12.35 8.43
C TRP A 253 -4.89 13.51 7.50
N ALA A 254 -5.43 14.59 8.05
CA ALA A 254 -5.83 15.77 7.28
C ALA A 254 -4.64 16.39 6.54
N GLU A 255 -3.53 16.62 7.26
CA GLU A 255 -2.29 17.19 6.70
C GLU A 255 -1.77 16.35 5.52
N ARG A 256 -1.81 15.01 5.63
CA ARG A 256 -1.36 14.12 4.56
C ARG A 256 -2.30 14.09 3.36
N ILE A 257 -3.62 14.15 3.59
CA ILE A 257 -4.60 14.31 2.51
C ILE A 257 -4.39 15.64 1.77
N GLU A 258 -4.24 16.74 2.51
CA GLU A 258 -4.04 18.09 1.98
C GLU A 258 -2.75 18.18 1.13
N ASP A 259 -1.64 17.65 1.63
CA ASP A 259 -0.37 17.60 0.89
C ASP A 259 -0.51 16.84 -0.43
N TRP A 260 -1.20 15.69 -0.40
CA TRP A 260 -1.42 14.89 -1.60
C TRP A 260 -2.28 15.64 -2.63
N LEU A 261 -3.33 16.34 -2.18
CA LEU A 261 -4.18 17.18 -3.03
C LEU A 261 -3.39 18.35 -3.66
N ALA A 262 -2.55 19.03 -2.87
CA ALA A 262 -1.68 20.10 -3.34
C ALA A 262 -0.72 19.60 -4.43
N ALA A 263 -0.03 18.48 -4.17
CA ALA A 263 0.90 17.88 -5.14
C ALA A 263 0.20 17.42 -6.43
N ARG A 264 -1.06 16.96 -6.38
CA ARG A 264 -1.86 16.67 -7.58
C ARG A 264 -2.19 17.92 -8.38
N THR A 265 -2.54 19.00 -7.70
CA THR A 265 -2.86 20.28 -8.34
C THR A 265 -1.65 20.85 -9.08
N ASP A 266 -0.48 20.82 -8.45
CA ASP A 266 0.76 21.29 -9.05
C ASP A 266 1.16 20.46 -10.27
N ARG A 267 1.04 19.13 -10.20
CA ARG A 267 1.29 18.25 -11.36
C ARG A 267 0.35 18.53 -12.52
N ARG A 268 -0.94 18.78 -12.24
CA ARG A 268 -1.92 19.12 -13.29
C ARG A 268 -1.60 20.45 -13.95
N ARG A 269 -1.24 21.48 -13.17
CA ARG A 269 -0.76 22.77 -13.71
C ARG A 269 0.50 22.59 -14.55
N ALA A 270 1.48 21.83 -14.06
CA ALA A 270 2.72 21.56 -14.80
C ALA A 270 2.48 20.79 -16.10
N SER A 271 1.48 19.90 -16.14
CA SER A 271 1.10 19.15 -17.35
C SER A 271 0.23 19.94 -18.35
N GLY A 272 -0.15 21.19 -18.05
CA GLY A 272 -1.05 21.99 -18.88
C GLY A 272 -2.53 21.61 -18.79
N ALA A 273 -2.89 20.63 -17.96
CA ALA A 273 -4.26 20.17 -17.73
C ALA A 273 -5.11 21.14 -16.88
N LEU A 274 -4.47 22.11 -16.22
CA LEU A 274 -5.12 23.24 -15.55
C LEU A 274 -4.43 24.51 -16.06
N GLY A 275 -5.19 25.44 -16.65
CA GLY A 275 -4.69 26.75 -17.07
C GLY A 275 -4.12 27.56 -15.89
N PRO A 276 -3.37 28.65 -16.15
CA PRO A 276 -2.84 29.51 -15.09
C PRO A 276 -3.99 30.07 -14.23
N PRO A 277 -3.76 30.31 -12.93
CA PRO A 277 -4.77 30.92 -12.07
C PRO A 277 -5.19 32.28 -12.64
N ALA A 278 -6.51 32.54 -12.58
CA ALA A 278 -7.12 33.80 -12.98
C ALA A 278 -6.76 34.95 -12.03
#